data_AF-A0A1N7NRZ6-F1
#
_entry.id   AF-A0A1N7NRZ6-F1
#
_cell.length_a   1.000
_cell.length_b   1.000
_cell.length_c   1.000
_cell.angle_alpha   90.00
_cell.angle_beta   90.00
_cell.angle_gamma   90.00
#
_symmetry.space_group_name_H-M   'P 1'
#
loop_
_entity.id
_entity.type
_entity.pdbx_description
1 polymer ?
#
loop_
_entity_poly.entity_id
_entity_poly.type
_entity_poly.pdbx_seq_one_letter_code
_entity_poly.pdbx_strand_id
1 'polypeptide(L)' 'MIRVGFSHLDYNVSDLKKAVGFYDPLMEFLGFSKEVERREWALYGNGRMKLCLV' A
#
# COMPACT_ATOMS: atom_id res chain seq x y z
N MET A 1 -15.23 20.13 -16.00
CA MET A 1 -15.89 18.96 -15.36
C MET A 1 -14.79 18.15 -14.69
N ILE A 2 -14.79 18.00 -13.37
CA ILE A 2 -13.74 17.27 -12.64
C ILE A 2 -14.10 15.78 -12.63
N ARG A 3 -13.16 14.91 -13.00
CA ARG A 3 -13.29 13.45 -12.85
C ARG A 3 -12.57 13.04 -11.56
N VAL A 4 -13.33 12.44 -10.64
CA VAL A 4 -12.80 11.86 -9.41
C VAL A 4 -12.58 10.36 -9.65
N GLY A 5 -11.43 9.84 -9.25
CA GLY A 5 -11.09 8.42 -9.34
C GLY A 5 -10.32 7.98 -8.09
N PHE A 6 -10.51 6.71 -7.71
CA PHE A 6 -9.77 6.12 -6.59
C PHE A 6 -8.33 5.85 -7.02
N SER A 7 -7.39 6.56 -6.41
CA SER A 7 -5.95 6.42 -6.68
C SER A 7 -5.14 6.01 -5.46
N HIS A 8 -5.69 6.13 -4.25
CA HIS A 8 -4.95 5.92 -3.00
C HIS A 8 -5.83 5.31 -1.91
N LEU A 9 -5.28 4.37 -1.14
CA LEU A 9 -5.86 3.78 0.06
C LEU A 9 -4.85 3.86 1.21
N ASP A 10 -5.26 4.39 2.37
CA ASP A 10 -4.45 4.42 3.58
C ASP A 10 -5.08 3.48 4.63
N TYR A 11 -4.33 2.45 5.03
CA TYR A 11 -4.74 1.52 6.08
C TYR A 11 -3.93 1.79 7.34
N ASN A 12 -4.63 2.20 8.39
CA ASN A 12 -4.05 2.29 9.72
C ASN A 12 -3.96 0.89 10.32
N VAL A 13 -2.76 0.47 10.68
CA VAL A 13 -2.45 -0.85 11.23
C VAL A 13 -1.83 -0.71 12.61
N SER A 14 -2.17 -1.62 13.51
CA SER A 14 -1.66 -1.59 14.89
C SER A 14 -0.20 -2.05 15.02
N ASP A 15 0.31 -2.78 14.02
CA ASP A 15 1.69 -3.30 13.96
C ASP A 15 2.12 -3.35 12.50
N LEU A 16 2.90 -2.35 12.09
CA LEU A 16 3.37 -2.22 10.71
C LEU A 16 4.20 -3.41 10.26
N LYS A 17 5.07 -3.96 11.11
CA LYS A 17 5.95 -5.05 10.73
C LYS A 17 5.16 -6.32 10.41
N LYS A 18 4.16 -6.64 11.24
CA LYS A 18 3.24 -7.74 10.96
C LYS A 18 2.38 -7.48 9.74
N ALA A 19 1.88 -6.26 9.59
CA ALA A 19 1.07 -5.89 8.43
C ALA A 19 1.87 -6.04 7.14
N VAL A 20 3.08 -5.50 7.06
CA VAL A 20 3.97 -5.66 5.89
C VAL A 20 4.23 -7.14 5.60
N GLY A 21 4.55 -7.96 6.61
CA GLY A 21 4.76 -9.40 6.39
C GLY A 21 3.53 -10.14 5.87
N PHE A 22 2.33 -9.72 6.25
CA PHE A 22 1.07 -10.26 5.73
C PHE A 22 0.75 -9.74 4.32
N TYR A 23 0.91 -8.43 4.10
CA TYR A 23 0.51 -7.76 2.87
C TYR A 23 1.52 -7.93 1.74
N ASP A 24 2.81 -8.09 2.01
CA ASP A 24 3.85 -8.28 0.98
C ASP A 24 3.48 -9.32 -0.08
N PRO A 25 3.22 -10.61 0.29
CA PRO A 25 2.88 -11.62 -0.71
C PRO A 25 1.53 -11.34 -1.40
N LEU A 26 0.58 -10.72 -0.69
CA LEU A 26 -0.71 -10.34 -1.26
C LEU A 26 -0.57 -9.22 -2.28
N MET A 27 0.23 -8.20 -1.97
CA MET A 27 0.50 -7.07 -2.83
C MET A 27 1.22 -7.53 -4.09
N GLU A 28 2.23 -8.38 -3.96
CA GLU A 28 2.93 -8.98 -5.10
C GLU A 28 1.96 -9.77 -6.00
N PHE A 29 1.12 -10.63 -5.41
CA PHE A 29 0.09 -11.39 -6.15
C PHE A 29 -0.90 -10.47 -6.90
N LEU A 30 -1.25 -9.33 -6.32
CA LEU A 30 -2.13 -8.33 -6.92
C LEU A 30 -1.41 -7.41 -7.93
N GLY A 31 -0.13 -7.64 -8.20
CA GLY A 31 0.68 -6.86 -9.12
C GLY A 31 1.13 -5.50 -8.57
N PHE A 32 1.09 -5.32 -7.26
CA PHE A 32 1.68 -4.16 -6.59
C PHE A 32 3.16 -4.43 -6.29
N SER A 33 3.97 -3.40 -6.41
CA SER A 33 5.37 -3.38 -5.97
C SER A 33 5.51 -2.50 -4.74
N LYS A 34 6.34 -2.92 -3.78
CA LYS A 34 6.70 -2.08 -2.64
C LYS A 34 7.64 -0.96 -3.12
N GLU A 35 7.19 0.27 -3.01
CA GLU A 35 7.93 1.45 -3.47
C GLU A 35 8.74 2.09 -2.34
N VAL A 36 8.18 2.11 -1.13
CA VAL A 36 8.82 2.70 0.05
C VAL A 36 8.54 1.85 1.27
N GLU A 37 9.58 1.64 2.08
CA GLU A 37 9.47 1.14 3.45
C GLU A 37 10.16 2.12 4.39
N ARG A 38 9.46 2.53 5.43
CA ARG A 38 9.94 3.38 6.53
C ARG A 38 9.55 2.73 7.84
N ARG A 39 10.13 3.25 8.93
CA ARG A 39 9.85 2.74 10.29
C ARG A 39 8.37 2.78 10.66
N GLU A 40 7.64 3.77 10.14
CA GLU A 40 6.26 4.07 10.54
C GLU A 40 5.25 3.92 9.41
N TRP A 41 5.68 3.58 8.19
CA TRP A 41 4.76 3.32 7.10
C TRP A 41 5.41 2.55 5.94
N ALA A 42 4.59 1.94 5.10
CA ALA A 42 5.00 1.30 3.85
C ALA A 42 4.05 1.67 2.71
N LEU A 43 4.56 1.84 1.50
CA LEU A 43 3.79 2.20 0.32
C LEU A 43 3.99 1.18 -0.80
N TYR A 44 2.87 0.77 -1.38
CA TYR A 44 2.79 -0.12 -2.54
C TYR A 44 2.14 0.61 -3.70
N GLY A 45 2.55 0.29 -4.93
CA GLY A 45 1.92 0.80 -6.13
C GLY A 45 1.93 -0.19 -7.29
N ASN A 46 0.92 -0.09 -8.16
CA ASN A 46 0.78 -0.93 -9.37
C ASN A 46 0.61 -0.10 -10.67
N GLY A 47 1.02 1.18 -10.63
CA GLY A 47 0.86 2.12 -11.76
C GLY A 47 -0.54 2.71 -11.93
N ARG A 48 -1.56 2.18 -11.24
CA ARG A 48 -2.93 2.73 -11.25
C ARG A 48 -3.38 3.23 -9.87
N MET A 49 -2.93 2.54 -8.82
CA MET A 49 -3.33 2.78 -7.45
C MET A 49 -2.12 2.70 -6.53
N LYS A 50 -2.22 3.41 -5.41
CA LYS A 50 -1.32 3.37 -4.28
C LYS A 50 -2.04 2.80 -3.07
N LEU A 51 -1.34 1.97 -2.31
CA LEU A 51 -1.80 1.48 -1.01
C LEU A 51 -0.72 1.77 0.03
N CYS A 52 -1.09 2.48 1.08
CA CYS A 52 -0.21 2.82 2.18
C CYS A 52 -0.66 2.06 3.43
N LEU A 53 0.32 1.50 4.14
CA LEU A 53 0.15 0.98 5.49
C LEU A 53 0.80 1.97 6.44
N VAL A 54 0.02 2.48 7.39
CA VAL A 54 0.46 3.44 8.41
C VAL A 54 0.27 2.82 9.79
#